data_AF-A0A7W4K8U6-F1
#
_entry.id   AF-A0A7W4K8U6-F1
#
_cell.length_a   1.000
_cell.length_b   1.000
_cell.length_c   1.000
_cell.angle_alpha   90.00
_cell.angle_beta   90.00
_cell.angle_gamma   90.00
#
_symmetry.space_group_name_H-M   'P 1'
#
loop_
_entity.id
_entity.type
_entity.pdbx_description
1 polymer ?
#
loop_
_entity_poly.entity_id
_entity_poly.type
_entity_poly.pdbx_seq_one_letter_code
_entity_poly.pdbx_strand_id
1 'polypeptide(L)' 'HHLARTGLLDTVRFRPMTLPDRFIDHNTQDAQYHEAGLDALAISHTALHALGVAASQQTA' A
#
# COMPACT_ATOMS: atom_id res chain seq x y z
N HIS A 1 -15.68 -2.78 -10.87
CA HIS A 1 -16.12 -4.05 -11.51
C HIS A 1 -15.55 -4.30 -12.90
N HIS A 2 -15.33 -3.29 -13.76
CA HIS A 2 -14.84 -3.51 -15.13
C HIS A 2 -13.55 -4.34 -15.19
N LEU A 3 -12.47 -3.91 -14.53
CA LEU A 3 -11.16 -4.60 -14.55
C LEU A 3 -11.24 -6.08 -14.14
N ALA A 4 -12.06 -6.39 -13.13
CA ALA A 4 -12.27 -7.77 -12.67
C ALA A 4 -13.09 -8.61 -13.67
N ARG A 5 -14.09 -8.01 -14.33
CA ARG A 5 -14.96 -8.70 -15.28
C ARG A 5 -14.30 -8.92 -16.64
N THR A 6 -13.31 -8.11 -16.98
CA THR A 6 -12.57 -8.21 -18.26
C THR A 6 -11.23 -8.91 -18.13
N GLY A 7 -10.92 -9.52 -16.97
CA GLY A 7 -9.66 -10.24 -16.74
C GLY A 7 -8.41 -9.36 -16.61
N LEU A 8 -8.55 -8.03 -16.57
CA LEU A 8 -7.41 -7.11 -16.50
C LEU A 8 -6.69 -7.17 -15.15
N LEU A 9 -7.33 -7.68 -14.10
CA LEU A 9 -6.66 -7.93 -12.82
C LEU A 9 -5.70 -9.13 -12.88
N ASP A 10 -5.89 -10.06 -13.81
CA ASP A 10 -5.06 -11.26 -13.94
C ASP A 10 -3.68 -10.95 -14.51
N THR A 11 -3.56 -9.84 -15.25
CA THR A 11 -2.33 -9.43 -15.94
C THR A 11 -1.50 -8.41 -15.17
N VAL A 12 -1.96 -7.95 -13.99
CA VAL A 12 -1.29 -6.92 -13.19
C VAL A 12 -0.89 -7.42 -11.82
N ARG A 13 0.06 -6.74 -11.18
CA ARG A 13 0.41 -6.98 -9.78
C ARG A 13 -0.56 -6.20 -8.89
N PHE A 14 -1.42 -6.91 -8.18
CA PHE A 14 -2.41 -6.32 -7.27
C PHE A 14 -2.03 -6.58 -5.80
N ARG A 15 -1.97 -5.52 -4.98
CA ARG A 15 -1.71 -5.59 -3.54
C ARG A 15 -2.70 -4.67 -2.82
N PRO A 16 -3.76 -5.21 -2.19
CA PRO A 16 -4.68 -4.38 -1.44
C PRO A 16 -3.99 -3.83 -0.19
N MET A 17 -4.30 -2.58 0.16
CA MET A 17 -3.85 -1.92 1.37
C MET A 17 -5.10 -1.47 2.12
N THR A 18 -5.27 -1.96 3.34
CA THR A 18 -6.46 -1.72 4.17
C THR A 18 -6.03 -1.47 5.61
N LEU A 19 -6.96 -0.97 6.43
CA LEU A 19 -6.73 -0.94 7.86
C LEU A 19 -6.44 -2.36 8.38
N PRO A 20 -5.43 -2.53 9.25
CA PRO A 20 -5.07 -3.83 9.78
C PRO A 20 -6.10 -4.31 10.79
N ASP A 21 -6.23 -5.63 10.93
CA ASP A 21 -7.10 -6.27 11.93
C ASP A 21 -6.41 -6.27 13.31
N ARG A 22 -6.19 -5.07 13.85
CA ARG A 22 -5.65 -4.81 15.19
C ARG A 22 -6.12 -3.44 15.66
N PHE A 23 -6.08 -3.21 16.97
CA PHE A 23 -6.29 -1.85 17.49
C PHE A 23 -5.16 -0.91 17.06
N ILE A 24 -5.55 0.33 16.75
CA ILE A 24 -4.67 1.47 16.50
C ILE A 24 -4.98 2.48 17.60
N ASP A 25 -3.95 3.05 18.19
CA ASP A 25 -4.12 4.00 19.29
C ASP A 25 -4.78 5.29 18.79
N HIS A 26 -5.58 5.90 19.66
CA HIS A 26 -6.21 7.18 19.32
C HIS A 26 -5.15 8.26 19.16
N ASN A 27 -5.12 8.88 17.99
CA ASN A 27 -4.14 9.91 17.64
C ASN A 27 -4.71 10.81 16.53
N THR A 28 -3.91 11.77 16.07
CA THR A 28 -4.19 12.49 14.83
C THR A 28 -4.37 11.52 13.66
N GLN A 29 -5.21 11.89 12.70
CA GLN A 29 -5.53 11.06 11.53
C GLN A 29 -4.28 10.65 10.73
N ASP A 30 -3.35 11.58 10.49
CA ASP A 30 -2.09 11.30 9.81
C ASP A 30 -1.24 10.25 10.54
N ALA A 31 -1.12 10.37 11.87
CA ALA A 31 -0.36 9.41 12.67
C ALA A 31 -1.00 8.02 12.63
N GLN A 32 -2.34 7.93 12.68
CA GLN A 32 -3.05 6.66 12.57
C GLN A 32 -2.88 6.01 11.19
N TYR A 33 -2.91 6.78 10.11
CA TYR A 33 -2.65 6.25 8.76
C TYR A 33 -1.21 5.82 8.57
N HIS A 34 -0.25 6.57 9.12
CA HIS A 34 1.15 6.16 9.13
C HIS A 34 1.33 4.82 9.84
N GLU A 35 0.75 4.67 11.04
CA GLU A 35 0.81 3.42 11.82
C GLU A 35 0.11 2.24 11.12
N ALA A 36 -0.96 2.52 10.38
CA ALA A 36 -1.64 1.54 9.54
C ALA A 36 -0.87 1.19 8.25
N GLY A 37 0.20 1.92 7.92
CA GLY A 37 0.93 1.78 6.66
C GLY A 37 0.13 2.22 5.44
N LEU A 38 -0.75 3.19 5.59
CA LEU A 38 -1.64 3.72 4.54
C LEU A 38 -1.27 5.13 4.10
N ASP A 39 -0.03 5.57 4.39
CA ASP A 39 0.48 6.85 3.94
C ASP A 39 1.15 6.78 2.55
N ALA A 40 1.56 7.94 2.02
CA ALA A 40 2.13 8.04 0.68
C ALA A 40 3.44 7.22 0.52
N LEU A 41 4.28 7.19 1.56
CA LEU A 41 5.54 6.44 1.54
C LEU A 41 5.29 4.94 1.51
N ALA A 42 4.39 4.44 2.37
CA ALA A 42 4.02 3.02 2.40
C ALA A 42 3.33 2.57 1.11
N ILE A 43 2.46 3.41 0.52
CA ILE A 43 1.79 3.12 -0.76
C ILE A 43 2.83 3.01 -1.89
N SER A 44 3.72 3.99 -2.02
CA SER A 44 4.76 3.98 -3.07
C SER A 44 5.71 2.79 -2.91
N HIS A 45 6.12 2.50 -1.67
CA HIS A 45 6.95 1.33 -1.36
C HIS A 45 6.24 0.02 -1.72
N THR A 46 4.96 -0.13 -1.38
CA THR A 46 4.16 -1.31 -1.71
C THR A 46 4.02 -1.50 -3.22
N ALA A 47 3.82 -0.42 -3.97
CA ALA A 47 3.74 -0.46 -5.43
C ALA A 47 5.08 -0.89 -6.06
N LEU A 48 6.20 -0.28 -5.65
CA LEU A 48 7.53 -0.63 -6.15
C LEU A 48 7.91 -2.07 -5.81
N HIS A 49 7.63 -2.48 -4.57
CA HIS A 49 7.84 -3.85 -4.11
C HIS A 49 6.99 -4.86 -4.91
N ALA A 50 5.73 -4.53 -5.22
CA ALA A 50 4.87 -5.37 -6.06
C ALA A 50 5.42 -5.56 -7.49
N LEU A 51 6.14 -4.56 -8.01
CA LEU A 51 6.82 -4.60 -9.30
C LEU A 51 8.20 -5.29 -9.24
N GLY A 52 8.69 -5.66 -8.06
CA GLY A 52 10.03 -6.23 -7.88
C GLY A 52 11.15 -5.20 -8.06
N VAL A 53 10.84 -3.90 -8.01
CA VAL A 53 11.85 -2.84 -8.05
C VAL A 53 12.44 -2.75 -6.64
N ALA A 54 13.73 -3.05 -6.51
CA ALA A 54 14.43 -2.83 -5.25
C ALA A 54 14.32 -1.35 -4.89
N ALA A 55 13.73 -1.05 -3.74
CA ALA A 55 13.67 0.32 -3.23
C ALA A 55 15.11 0.83 -3.14
N SER A 56 15.47 1.75 -4.03
CA SER A 56 16.75 2.42 -3.97
C SER A 56 16.74 3.19 -2.66
N GLN A 57 17.55 2.78 -1.68
CA GLN A 57 17.66 3.49 -0.41
C GLN A 57 18.12 4.91 -0.72
N GLN A 58 17.17 5.84 -0.75
CA GLN A 58 17.46 7.25 -0.90
C GLN A 58 17.80 7.74 0.51
N THR A 59 19.05 7.51 0.92
CA THR A 59 19.63 8.10 2.11
C THR A 59 19.65 9.62 1.94
N ALA A 60 18.97 10.31 2.83
CA ALA A 60 19.14 11.73 3.11
C ALA A 60 19.57 11.86 4.58
#